data_AF-A0A353HA91-F1
#
_entry.id   AF-A0A353HA91-F1
#
_cell.length_a   1.000
_cell.length_b   1.000
_cell.length_c   1.000
_cell.angle_alpha   90.00
_cell.angle_beta   90.00
_cell.angle_gamma   90.00
#
_symmetry.space_group_name_H-M   'P 1'
#
loop_
_entity.id
_entity.type
_entity.pdbx_description
1 polymer ?
#
loop_
_entity_poly.entity_id
_entity_poly.type
_entity_poly.pdbx_seq_one_letter_code
_entity_poly.pdbx_strand_id
1 'polypeptide(L)'
;MTPDTPKRTRLVITAIVAIAAILMIAVVPFVTNSMLNPIMKAQIERTAKFEKMNKMIKFPDGMLPHAPFIAKTPWLCSFFYPFWTVLTFVGGFVLLTLLRPLYRGEPWVRGPVLTALAMPAIAGGYMMVPWMNFLGKTVGGLPPAVPVMFIGLIPYFAILFVEKIEWKQMAVNFWVFLFLGMTAVESFANGFAAYRILYSHPARPLLPKGLPALWLTFFSLYIVCILLIIAIWKLGNKQ
;
A
#
# COMPACT_ATOMS: atom_id res chain seq x y z
N MET A 1 6.41 17.73 14.60
CA MET A 1 7.32 18.90 14.60
C MET A 1 6.80 19.92 15.59
N THR A 2 7.50 20.06 16.70
CA THR A 2 7.19 21.06 17.72
C THR A 2 7.67 22.44 17.28
N PRO A 3 7.10 23.53 17.82
CA PRO A 3 7.58 24.90 17.59
C PRO A 3 9.07 25.10 17.91
N ASP A 4 9.62 24.29 18.81
CA ASP A 4 11.03 24.28 19.23
C ASP A 4 12.00 23.76 18.15
N THR A 5 11.45 23.22 17.06
CA THR A 5 12.24 22.83 15.89
C THR A 5 12.82 24.08 15.20
N PRO A 6 14.14 24.17 14.96
CA PRO A 6 14.75 25.33 14.34
C PRO A 6 14.10 25.69 13.00
N LYS A 7 13.99 27.00 12.71
CA LYS A 7 13.34 27.51 11.48
C LYS A 7 13.95 26.93 10.20
N ARG A 8 15.29 26.79 10.15
CA ARG A 8 16.01 26.17 9.03
C ARG A 8 15.61 24.71 8.84
N THR A 9 15.49 23.96 9.92
CA THR A 9 15.07 22.56 9.88
C THR A 9 13.63 22.43 9.39
N ARG A 10 12.70 23.26 9.90
CA ARG A 10 11.32 23.31 9.41
C ARG A 10 11.23 23.65 7.93
N LEU A 11 12.06 24.58 7.44
CA LEU A 11 12.16 24.90 6.02
C LEU A 11 12.56 23.68 5.18
N VAL A 12 13.62 22.98 5.59
CA VAL A 12 14.12 21.78 4.89
C VAL A 12 13.05 20.69 4.84
N ILE A 13 12.42 20.36 5.96
CA ILE A 13 11.37 19.33 5.96
C ILE A 13 10.17 19.74 5.12
N THR A 14 9.75 21.01 5.20
CA THR A 14 8.64 21.52 4.37
C THR A 14 8.98 21.39 2.88
N ALA A 15 10.22 21.69 2.48
CA ALA A 15 10.67 21.52 1.10
C ALA A 15 10.66 20.04 0.66
N ILE A 16 11.14 19.12 1.51
CA ILE A 16 11.11 17.68 1.23
C ILE A 16 9.66 17.21 1.05
N VAL A 17 8.73 17.66 1.90
CA VAL A 17 7.30 17.33 1.80
C VAL A 17 6.68 17.94 0.54
N ALA A 18 7.05 19.17 0.17
CA ALA A 18 6.59 19.80 -1.07
C ALA A 18 7.04 19.02 -2.31
N ILE A 19 8.31 18.58 -2.35
CA ILE A 19 8.84 17.74 -3.42
C ILE A 19 8.06 16.42 -3.49
N ALA A 20 7.85 15.75 -2.36
CA ALA A 20 7.08 14.52 -2.31
C ALA A 20 5.65 14.71 -2.82
N ALA A 21 4.97 15.79 -2.42
CA ALA A 21 3.63 16.13 -2.89
C ALA A 21 3.58 16.30 -4.42
N ILE A 22 4.56 17.00 -5.00
CA ILE A 22 4.69 17.16 -6.45
C ILE A 22 4.91 15.81 -7.13
N LEU A 23 5.79 14.96 -6.61
CA LEU A 23 6.03 13.62 -7.16
C LEU A 23 4.80 12.70 -7.05
N MET A 24 4.04 12.79 -5.96
CA MET A 24 2.77 12.07 -5.78
C MET A 24 1.74 12.45 -6.85
N ILE A 25 1.72 13.71 -7.27
CA ILE A 25 0.79 14.23 -8.28
C ILE A 25 1.29 13.94 -9.70
N ALA A 26 2.58 14.21 -9.97
CA ALA A 26 3.13 14.26 -11.33
C ALA A 26 3.83 12.98 -11.78
N VAL A 27 4.22 12.09 -10.87
CA VAL A 27 5.00 10.87 -11.19
C VAL A 27 4.21 9.60 -10.91
N VAL A 28 3.62 9.49 -9.71
CA VAL A 28 2.95 8.25 -9.29
C VAL A 28 1.84 7.79 -10.25
N PRO A 29 0.95 8.65 -10.78
CA PRO A 29 -0.08 8.20 -11.71
C PRO A 29 0.47 7.53 -12.97
N PHE A 30 1.59 8.03 -13.51
CA PHE A 30 2.19 7.48 -14.73
C PHE A 30 2.95 6.19 -14.45
N VAL A 31 3.68 6.11 -13.34
CA VAL A 31 4.39 4.89 -12.94
C VAL A 31 3.41 3.75 -12.64
N THR A 32 2.31 4.05 -11.95
CA THR A 32 1.30 3.04 -11.62
C THR A 32 0.53 2.56 -12.85
N ASN A 33 0.19 3.47 -13.76
CA ASN A 33 -0.46 3.12 -15.02
C ASN A 33 0.44 2.26 -15.92
N SER A 34 1.75 2.56 -16.00
CA SER A 34 2.67 1.80 -16.85
C SER A 34 2.89 0.36 -16.37
N MET A 35 2.72 0.08 -15.07
CA MET A 35 2.79 -1.27 -14.51
C MET A 35 1.55 -2.13 -14.83
N LEU A 36 0.37 -1.52 -14.99
CA LEU A 36 -0.89 -2.24 -14.96
C LEU A 36 -1.03 -3.23 -16.13
N ASN A 37 -0.85 -2.75 -17.37
CA ASN A 37 -1.02 -3.59 -18.56
C ASN A 37 -0.05 -4.78 -18.63
N PRO A 38 1.27 -4.62 -18.36
CA PRO A 38 2.18 -5.76 -18.25
C PRO A 38 1.75 -6.79 -17.22
N ILE A 39 1.33 -6.36 -16.03
CA ILE A 39 0.85 -7.23 -14.96
C ILE A 39 -0.40 -8.00 -15.41
N MET A 40 -1.37 -7.31 -16.02
CA MET A 40 -2.60 -7.93 -16.50
C MET A 40 -2.34 -8.95 -17.60
N LYS A 41 -1.51 -8.64 -18.59
CA LYS A 41 -1.14 -9.58 -19.66
C LYS A 41 -0.50 -10.85 -19.10
N ALA A 42 0.51 -10.70 -18.24
CA ALA A 42 1.16 -11.84 -17.59
C ALA A 42 0.18 -12.67 -16.74
N GLN A 43 -0.82 -12.04 -16.13
CA GLN A 43 -1.86 -12.76 -15.39
C GLN A 43 -2.86 -13.50 -16.25
N ILE A 44 -3.28 -12.92 -17.37
CA ILE A 44 -4.17 -13.59 -18.31
C ILE A 44 -3.48 -14.83 -18.88
N GLU A 45 -2.21 -14.71 -19.29
CA GLU A 45 -1.41 -15.83 -19.78
C GLU A 45 -1.20 -16.92 -18.72
N ARG A 46 -0.89 -16.53 -17.48
CA ARG A 46 -0.73 -17.47 -16.36
C ARG A 46 -2.04 -18.20 -16.03
N THR A 47 -3.16 -17.51 -16.09
CA THR A 47 -4.49 -18.10 -15.87
C THR A 47 -4.81 -19.12 -16.96
N ALA A 48 -4.62 -18.76 -18.24
CA ALA A 48 -4.82 -19.67 -19.36
C ALA A 48 -3.90 -20.91 -19.29
N LYS A 49 -2.65 -20.74 -18.84
CA LYS A 49 -1.73 -21.86 -18.60
C LYS A 49 -2.27 -22.81 -17.53
N PHE A 50 -2.72 -22.27 -16.39
CA PHE A 50 -3.28 -23.11 -15.34
C PHE A 50 -4.59 -23.75 -15.77
N GLU A 51 -5.47 -23.07 -16.52
CA GLU A 51 -6.69 -23.67 -17.04
C GLU A 51 -6.39 -24.89 -17.93
N LYS A 52 -5.37 -24.79 -18.79
CA LYS A 52 -4.91 -25.93 -19.59
C LYS A 52 -4.36 -27.06 -18.71
N MET A 53 -3.54 -26.75 -17.69
CA MET A 53 -2.99 -27.75 -16.76
C MET A 53 -4.09 -28.44 -15.94
N ASN A 54 -5.11 -27.71 -15.50
CA ASN A 54 -6.22 -28.24 -14.71
C ASN A 54 -7.12 -29.17 -15.52
N LYS A 55 -7.15 -29.06 -16.85
CA LYS A 55 -7.80 -30.05 -17.73
C LYS A 55 -6.99 -31.34 -17.87
N MET A 56 -5.67 -31.28 -17.64
CA MET A 56 -4.75 -32.42 -17.79
C MET A 56 -4.55 -33.21 -16.49
N ILE A 57 -4.69 -32.58 -15.32
CA ILE A 57 -4.48 -33.21 -14.00
C ILE A 57 -5.81 -33.22 -13.25
N LYS A 58 -6.39 -34.41 -13.05
CA LYS A 58 -7.49 -34.61 -12.08
C LYS A 58 -6.86 -34.67 -10.69
N PHE A 59 -7.05 -33.62 -9.88
CA PHE A 59 -6.59 -33.64 -8.50
C PHE A 59 -7.42 -34.65 -7.70
N PRO A 60 -6.79 -35.57 -6.95
CA PRO A 60 -7.48 -36.36 -5.96
C PRO A 60 -8.13 -35.41 -4.92
N ASP A 61 -9.28 -35.82 -4.38
CA ASP A 61 -9.92 -35.19 -3.22
C ASP A 61 -10.53 -33.80 -3.40
N GLY A 62 -10.82 -33.38 -4.63
CA GLY A 62 -11.47 -32.08 -4.87
C GLY A 62 -10.60 -30.88 -4.50
N MET A 63 -9.28 -31.09 -4.34
CA MET A 63 -8.31 -30.00 -4.25
C MET A 63 -8.44 -29.11 -5.48
N LEU A 64 -8.76 -27.85 -5.19
CA LEU A 64 -9.26 -26.92 -6.18
C LEU A 64 -8.15 -26.52 -7.17
N PRO A 65 -8.47 -26.48 -8.46
CA PRO A 65 -7.50 -26.14 -9.48
C PRO A 65 -6.89 -24.74 -9.23
N HIS A 66 -5.59 -24.56 -9.48
CA HIS A 66 -4.90 -23.28 -9.23
C HIS A 66 -5.46 -22.11 -10.08
N ALA A 67 -6.14 -22.39 -11.20
CA ALA A 67 -6.66 -21.36 -12.10
C ALA A 67 -7.84 -20.57 -11.50
N PRO A 68 -8.90 -21.22 -10.96
CA PRO A 68 -9.99 -20.52 -10.29
C PRO A 68 -9.47 -19.47 -9.32
N PHE A 69 -8.57 -19.82 -8.39
CA PHE A 69 -8.09 -18.90 -7.36
C PHE A 69 -7.29 -17.69 -7.85
N ILE A 70 -6.90 -17.65 -9.13
CA ILE A 70 -6.21 -16.49 -9.70
C ILE A 70 -7.02 -15.75 -10.77
N ALA A 71 -8.18 -16.28 -11.18
CA ALA A 71 -8.96 -15.76 -12.29
C ALA A 71 -9.43 -14.31 -12.08
N LYS A 72 -9.71 -13.91 -10.83
CA LYS A 72 -10.12 -12.53 -10.50
C LYS A 72 -8.95 -11.55 -10.30
N THR A 73 -7.70 -12.02 -10.32
CA THR A 73 -6.51 -11.15 -10.10
C THR A 73 -6.47 -9.97 -11.07
N PRO A 74 -6.64 -10.14 -12.41
CA PRO A 74 -6.53 -9.02 -13.34
C PRO A 74 -7.55 -7.91 -13.04
N TRP A 75 -8.79 -8.30 -12.76
CA TRP A 75 -9.86 -7.36 -12.43
C TRP A 75 -9.57 -6.60 -11.14
N LEU A 76 -9.12 -7.30 -10.10
CA LEU A 76 -8.78 -6.64 -8.84
C LEU A 76 -7.58 -5.71 -8.97
N CYS A 77 -6.54 -6.10 -9.71
CA CYS A 77 -5.42 -5.20 -9.99
C CYS A 77 -5.88 -3.97 -10.77
N SER A 78 -6.74 -4.14 -11.79
CA SER A 78 -7.31 -3.00 -12.55
C SER A 78 -8.17 -2.05 -11.73
N PHE A 79 -8.69 -2.49 -10.60
CA PHE A 79 -9.42 -1.64 -9.67
C PHE A 79 -8.50 -1.01 -8.62
N PHE A 80 -7.72 -1.84 -7.91
CA PHE A 80 -6.96 -1.40 -6.74
C PHE A 80 -5.71 -0.60 -7.09
N TYR A 81 -5.12 -0.77 -8.27
CA TYR A 81 -4.01 0.09 -8.70
C TYR A 81 -4.50 1.54 -8.87
N PRO A 82 -5.51 1.83 -9.72
CA PRO A 82 -6.10 3.17 -9.80
C PRO A 82 -6.61 3.70 -8.46
N PHE A 83 -7.23 2.85 -7.63
CA PHE A 83 -7.69 3.26 -6.30
C PHE A 83 -6.54 3.83 -5.44
N TRP A 84 -5.45 3.08 -5.30
CA TRP A 84 -4.28 3.52 -4.54
C TRP A 84 -3.56 4.70 -5.19
N THR A 85 -3.56 4.78 -6.52
CA THR A 85 -3.06 5.93 -7.27
C THR A 85 -3.85 7.19 -6.95
N VAL A 86 -5.19 7.11 -6.92
CA VAL A 86 -6.05 8.26 -6.57
C VAL A 86 -5.83 8.68 -5.11
N LEU A 87 -5.73 7.72 -4.18
CA LEU A 87 -5.42 8.05 -2.78
C LEU A 87 -4.07 8.76 -2.65
N THR A 88 -3.06 8.33 -3.40
CA THR A 88 -1.75 8.99 -3.46
C THR A 88 -1.86 10.39 -4.07
N PHE A 89 -2.56 10.53 -5.19
CA PHE A 89 -2.76 11.80 -5.87
C PHE A 89 -3.47 12.83 -4.97
N VAL A 90 -4.56 12.44 -4.32
CA VAL A 90 -5.28 13.26 -3.33
C VAL A 90 -4.38 13.58 -2.14
N GLY A 91 -3.61 12.60 -1.64
CA GLY A 91 -2.61 12.81 -0.61
C GLY A 91 -1.61 13.90 -0.96
N GLY A 92 -1.16 13.97 -2.23
CA GLY A 92 -0.29 15.04 -2.71
C GLY A 92 -0.93 16.42 -2.57
N PHE A 93 -2.19 16.60 -2.98
CA PHE A 93 -2.90 17.87 -2.79
C PHE A 93 -3.09 18.22 -1.32
N VAL A 94 -3.43 17.25 -0.48
CA VAL A 94 -3.52 17.43 0.98
C VAL A 94 -2.18 17.92 1.55
N LEU A 95 -1.05 17.37 1.10
CA LEU A 95 0.26 17.84 1.55
C LEU A 95 0.54 19.28 1.14
N LEU A 96 0.15 19.69 -0.08
CA LEU A 96 0.31 21.08 -0.53
C LEU A 96 -0.45 22.07 0.35
N THR A 97 -1.67 21.73 0.80
CA THR A 97 -2.45 22.60 1.71
C THR A 97 -1.85 22.65 3.12
N LEU A 98 -1.13 21.60 3.53
CA LEU A 98 -0.50 21.49 4.84
C LEU A 98 0.91 22.10 4.91
N LEU A 99 1.51 22.55 3.80
CA LEU A 99 2.88 23.10 3.80
C LEU A 99 3.04 24.32 4.71
N ARG A 100 2.08 25.26 4.68
CA ARG A 100 2.13 26.47 5.51
C ARG A 100 2.05 26.15 7.01
N PRO A 101 1.06 25.39 7.51
CA PRO A 101 1.00 25.08 8.94
C PRO A 101 2.14 24.12 9.36
N LEU A 102 2.66 23.27 8.46
CA LEU A 102 3.87 22.47 8.70
C LEU A 102 5.10 23.35 8.93
N TYR A 103 5.32 24.35 8.08
CA TYR A 103 6.42 25.31 8.22
C TYR A 103 6.33 26.12 9.52
N ARG A 104 5.11 26.45 9.93
CA ARG A 104 4.84 27.12 11.22
C ARG A 104 5.09 26.21 12.43
N GLY A 105 5.21 24.90 12.24
CA GLY A 105 5.38 23.94 13.32
C GLY A 105 4.10 23.75 14.13
N GLU A 106 2.93 23.87 13.50
CA GLU A 106 1.66 23.67 14.17
C GLU A 106 1.48 22.18 14.55
N PRO A 107 1.15 21.87 15.81
CA PRO A 107 1.25 20.50 16.33
C PRO A 107 0.25 19.53 15.69
N TRP A 108 -0.92 20.01 15.27
CA TRP A 108 -1.98 19.19 14.69
C TRP A 108 -1.65 18.66 13.28
N VAL A 109 -0.65 19.24 12.61
CA VAL A 109 -0.34 18.99 11.19
C VAL A 109 0.39 17.67 10.98
N ARG A 110 1.11 17.20 12.00
CA ARG A 110 2.00 16.05 11.88
C ARG A 110 1.25 14.78 11.48
N GLY A 111 0.17 14.43 12.20
CA GLY A 111 -0.61 13.24 11.90
C GLY A 111 -1.19 13.25 10.48
N PRO A 112 -1.87 14.33 10.03
CA PRO A 112 -2.33 14.46 8.64
C PRO A 112 -1.21 14.31 7.60
N VAL A 113 -0.04 14.92 7.82
CA VAL A 113 1.10 14.80 6.89
C VAL A 113 1.63 13.36 6.84
N LEU A 114 1.83 12.71 8.00
CA LEU A 114 2.26 11.31 8.05
C LEU A 114 1.25 10.39 7.36
N THR A 115 -0.05 10.64 7.56
CA THR A 115 -1.13 9.86 6.93
C THR A 115 -1.12 10.02 5.41
N ALA A 116 -1.00 11.24 4.90
CA ALA A 116 -0.94 11.49 3.47
C ALA A 116 0.30 10.86 2.82
N LEU A 117 1.46 10.91 3.49
CA LEU A 117 2.70 10.26 3.05
C LEU A 117 2.66 8.73 3.14
N ALA A 118 1.83 8.16 4.03
CA ALA A 118 1.63 6.72 4.10
C ALA A 118 0.91 6.16 2.86
N MET A 119 0.10 6.97 2.14
CA MET A 119 -0.63 6.50 0.95
C MET A 119 0.29 5.94 -0.16
N PRO A 120 1.29 6.68 -0.67
CA PRO A 120 2.24 6.15 -1.67
C PRO A 120 3.07 4.98 -1.12
N ALA A 121 3.41 4.99 0.18
CA ALA A 121 4.14 3.89 0.81
C ALA A 121 3.32 2.59 0.79
N ILE A 122 2.04 2.66 1.19
CA ILE A 122 1.15 1.51 1.19
C ILE A 122 0.85 1.05 -0.24
N ALA A 123 0.58 1.99 -1.15
CA ALA A 123 0.37 1.73 -2.57
C ALA A 123 1.54 0.97 -3.19
N GLY A 124 2.76 1.47 -3.02
CA GLY A 124 3.96 0.84 -3.56
C GLY A 124 4.22 -0.55 -2.95
N GLY A 125 4.03 -0.71 -1.65
CA GLY A 125 4.13 -2.00 -0.97
C GLY A 125 3.15 -3.04 -1.52
N TYR A 126 1.89 -2.66 -1.72
CA TYR A 126 0.89 -3.52 -2.36
C TYR A 126 1.25 -3.84 -3.82
N MET A 127 1.56 -2.82 -4.63
CA MET A 127 1.82 -2.97 -6.07
C MET A 127 3.08 -3.79 -6.38
N MET A 128 4.01 -3.87 -5.42
CA MET A 128 5.17 -4.74 -5.50
C MET A 128 4.78 -6.23 -5.55
N VAL A 129 3.73 -6.64 -4.85
CA VAL A 129 3.33 -8.05 -4.74
C VAL A 129 2.91 -8.62 -6.10
N PRO A 130 1.98 -8.02 -6.87
CA PRO A 130 1.66 -8.51 -8.22
C PRO A 130 2.86 -8.41 -9.18
N TRP A 131 3.67 -7.36 -9.08
CA TRP A 131 4.86 -7.24 -9.93
C TRP A 131 5.83 -8.41 -9.72
N MET A 132 6.23 -8.67 -8.48
CA MET A 132 7.16 -9.74 -8.14
C MET A 132 6.59 -11.12 -8.51
N ASN A 133 5.30 -11.35 -8.25
CA ASN A 133 4.68 -12.64 -8.52
C ASN A 133 4.53 -12.96 -10.01
N PHE A 134 4.41 -11.94 -10.86
CA PHE A 134 3.95 -12.12 -12.24
C PHE A 134 4.96 -11.68 -13.30
N LEU A 135 5.81 -10.72 -12.97
CA LEU A 135 6.83 -10.17 -13.87
C LEU A 135 8.24 -10.32 -13.33
N GLY A 136 8.42 -10.59 -12.02
CA GLY A 136 9.74 -10.63 -11.39
C GLY A 136 10.73 -11.60 -12.05
N LYS A 137 10.24 -12.73 -12.58
CA LYS A 137 11.08 -13.72 -13.30
C LYS A 137 11.40 -13.35 -14.75
N THR A 138 10.58 -12.50 -15.39
CA THR A 138 10.71 -12.19 -16.82
C THR A 138 11.38 -10.84 -17.07
N VAL A 139 11.03 -9.83 -16.27
CA VAL A 139 11.56 -8.47 -16.39
C VAL A 139 12.78 -8.27 -15.50
N GLY A 140 12.84 -8.95 -14.35
CA GLY A 140 13.90 -8.75 -13.36
C GLY A 140 13.94 -7.31 -12.80
N GLY A 141 15.00 -7.01 -12.06
CA GLY A 141 15.28 -5.66 -11.56
C GLY A 141 14.37 -5.17 -10.42
N LEU A 142 14.57 -3.90 -10.05
CA LEU A 142 13.80 -3.25 -8.99
C LEU A 142 12.37 -2.95 -9.50
N PRO A 143 11.31 -3.40 -8.81
CA PRO A 143 9.95 -3.11 -9.21
C PRO A 143 9.70 -1.59 -9.32
N PRO A 144 9.02 -1.09 -10.37
CA PRO A 144 8.68 0.33 -10.47
C PRO A 144 7.81 0.86 -9.31
N ALA A 145 7.16 -0.06 -8.59
CA ALA A 145 6.44 0.25 -7.35
C ALA A 145 7.36 0.70 -6.19
N VAL A 146 8.65 0.35 -6.22
CA VAL A 146 9.61 0.72 -5.16
C VAL A 146 9.87 2.24 -5.12
N PRO A 147 10.16 2.92 -6.24
CA PRO A 147 10.16 4.38 -6.28
C PRO A 147 8.88 5.03 -5.74
N VAL A 148 7.70 4.48 -6.07
CA VAL A 148 6.41 4.97 -5.54
C VAL A 148 6.38 4.88 -4.02
N MET A 149 6.81 3.74 -3.46
CA MET A 149 6.90 3.56 -2.01
C MET A 149 7.84 4.57 -1.35
N PHE A 150 9.02 4.81 -1.93
CA PHE A 150 10.01 5.73 -1.37
C PHE A 150 9.61 7.21 -1.43
N ILE A 151 8.79 7.62 -2.41
CA ILE A 151 8.19 8.96 -2.44
C ILE A 151 7.41 9.23 -1.14
N GLY A 152 6.77 8.21 -0.55
CA GLY A 152 6.13 8.29 0.76
C GLY A 152 7.10 8.14 1.93
N LEU A 153 7.94 7.09 1.92
CA LEU A 153 8.73 6.71 3.10
C LEU A 153 9.81 7.72 3.48
N ILE A 154 10.51 8.32 2.50
CA ILE A 154 11.60 9.25 2.76
C ILE A 154 11.11 10.48 3.55
N PRO A 155 10.13 11.27 3.06
CA PRO A 155 9.59 12.40 3.82
C PRO A 155 8.92 11.95 5.12
N TYR A 156 8.27 10.77 5.14
CA TYR A 156 7.59 10.25 6.32
C TYR A 156 8.56 10.06 7.48
N PHE A 157 9.67 9.36 7.26
CA PHE A 157 10.68 9.16 8.28
C PHE A 157 11.51 10.42 8.55
N ALA A 158 11.71 11.29 7.56
CA ALA A 158 12.33 12.59 7.80
C ALA A 158 11.56 13.42 8.85
N ILE A 159 10.22 13.39 8.81
CA ILE A 159 9.37 14.04 9.82
C ILE A 159 9.44 13.34 11.18
N LEU A 160 9.58 12.01 11.22
CA LEU A 160 9.70 11.28 12.48
C LEU A 160 11.04 11.58 13.17
N PHE A 161 12.13 11.69 12.41
CA PHE A 161 13.48 11.88 12.95
C PHE A 161 13.86 13.34 13.23
N VAL A 162 13.09 14.31 12.74
CA VAL A 162 13.38 15.73 13.00
C VAL A 162 13.08 16.16 14.43
N GLU A 163 12.34 15.34 15.18
CA GLU A 163 11.94 15.70 16.52
C GLU A 163 13.09 15.59 17.51
N LYS A 164 13.22 16.64 18.34
CA LYS A 164 14.15 16.64 19.47
C LYS A 164 13.55 15.84 20.61
N ILE A 165 13.61 14.52 20.49
CA ILE A 165 13.20 13.56 21.52
C ILE A 165 14.40 12.71 21.94
N GLU A 166 14.28 12.05 23.10
CA GLU A 166 15.28 11.07 23.53
C GLU A 166 15.44 9.97 22.46
N TRP A 167 16.67 9.53 22.21
CA TRP A 167 16.98 8.54 21.19
C TRP A 167 16.20 7.22 21.36
N LYS A 168 15.91 6.80 22.61
CA LYS A 168 15.10 5.62 22.89
C LYS A 168 13.67 5.81 22.40
N GLN A 169 13.07 6.96 22.70
CA GLN A 169 11.72 7.28 22.21
C GLN A 169 11.70 7.42 20.68
N MET A 170 12.76 7.95 20.08
CA MET A 170 12.90 7.99 18.62
C MET A 170 12.92 6.60 18.00
N ALA A 171 13.68 5.66 18.59
CA ALA A 171 13.72 4.27 18.14
C ALA A 171 12.35 3.58 18.29
N VAL A 172 11.66 3.79 19.42
CA VAL A 172 10.29 3.30 19.63
C VAL A 172 9.34 3.86 18.57
N ASN A 173 9.36 5.17 18.34
CA ASN A 173 8.53 5.81 17.32
C ASN A 173 8.82 5.24 15.93
N PHE A 174 10.11 5.09 15.56
CA PHE A 174 10.50 4.47 14.29
C PHE A 174 9.85 3.10 14.11
N TRP A 175 10.02 2.20 15.08
CA TRP A 175 9.48 0.85 14.98
C TRP A 175 7.95 0.84 14.98
N VAL A 176 7.30 1.61 15.84
CA VAL A 176 5.83 1.72 15.88
C VAL A 176 5.30 2.16 14.52
N PHE A 177 5.80 3.28 13.98
CA PHE A 177 5.31 3.78 12.70
C PHE A 177 5.69 2.90 11.50
N LEU A 178 6.84 2.22 11.55
CA LEU A 178 7.22 1.23 10.55
C LEU A 178 6.25 0.04 10.55
N PHE A 179 5.98 -0.53 11.73
CA PHE A 179 5.09 -1.69 11.86
C PHE A 179 3.64 -1.34 11.54
N LEU A 180 3.18 -0.13 11.86
CA LEU A 180 1.85 0.34 11.43
C LEU A 180 1.73 0.33 9.90
N GLY A 181 2.70 0.91 9.19
CA GLY A 181 2.71 0.95 7.73
C GLY A 181 2.85 -0.43 7.11
N MET A 182 3.80 -1.25 7.60
CA MET A 182 4.04 -2.60 7.09
C MET A 182 2.82 -3.51 7.29
N THR A 183 2.21 -3.47 8.47
CA THR A 183 1.00 -4.25 8.77
C THR A 183 -0.19 -3.74 7.96
N ALA A 184 -0.28 -2.45 7.65
CA ALA A 184 -1.33 -1.91 6.78
C ALA A 184 -1.21 -2.44 5.34
N VAL A 185 0.00 -2.49 4.79
CA VAL A 185 0.28 -3.11 3.48
C VAL A 185 -0.09 -4.58 3.49
N GLU A 186 0.41 -5.32 4.48
CA GLU A 186 0.19 -6.75 4.58
C GLU A 186 -1.31 -7.07 4.73
N SER A 187 -2.01 -6.33 5.58
CA SER A 187 -3.46 -6.50 5.77
C SER A 187 -4.20 -6.26 4.46
N PHE A 188 -3.87 -5.19 3.74
CA PHE A 188 -4.50 -4.93 2.45
C PHE A 188 -4.20 -6.02 1.41
N ALA A 189 -2.94 -6.43 1.27
CA ALA A 189 -2.53 -7.46 0.30
C ALA A 189 -3.16 -8.83 0.62
N ASN A 190 -3.24 -9.19 1.90
CA ASN A 190 -3.86 -10.44 2.35
C ASN A 190 -5.39 -10.39 2.19
N GLY A 191 -6.02 -9.23 2.42
CA GLY A 191 -7.45 -9.04 2.13
C GLY A 191 -7.75 -9.19 0.64
N PHE A 192 -6.90 -8.64 -0.22
CA PHE A 192 -6.95 -8.86 -1.68
C PHE A 192 -6.85 -10.35 -2.02
N ALA A 193 -5.92 -11.09 -1.40
CA ALA A 193 -5.76 -12.52 -1.63
C ALA A 193 -6.98 -13.32 -1.14
N ALA A 194 -7.51 -13.02 0.04
CA ALA A 194 -8.69 -13.64 0.61
C ALA A 194 -9.92 -13.42 -0.28
N TYR A 195 -10.16 -12.18 -0.75
CA TYR A 195 -11.22 -11.89 -1.72
C TYR A 195 -11.09 -12.77 -2.95
N ARG A 196 -9.88 -12.81 -3.52
CA ARG A 196 -9.64 -13.50 -4.78
C ARG A 196 -9.91 -15.00 -4.65
N ILE A 197 -9.44 -15.62 -3.57
CA ILE A 197 -9.69 -17.05 -3.30
C ILE A 197 -11.19 -17.29 -3.09
N LEU A 198 -11.83 -16.45 -2.28
CA LEU A 198 -13.23 -16.58 -1.90
C LEU A 198 -14.21 -16.41 -3.07
N TYR A 199 -14.01 -15.39 -3.91
CA TYR A 199 -14.92 -15.05 -5.02
C TYR A 199 -14.62 -15.78 -6.32
N SER A 200 -13.45 -16.41 -6.41
CA SER A 200 -13.12 -17.28 -7.54
C SER A 200 -13.28 -18.76 -7.22
N HIS A 201 -13.81 -19.08 -6.03
CA HIS A 201 -14.06 -20.45 -5.62
C HIS A 201 -15.20 -21.07 -6.46
N PRO A 202 -15.03 -22.28 -7.05
CA PRO A 202 -16.02 -22.90 -7.94
C PRO A 202 -17.40 -23.15 -7.32
N ALA A 203 -17.45 -23.38 -6.00
CA ALA A 203 -18.72 -23.56 -5.30
C ALA A 203 -19.52 -22.25 -5.11
N ARG A 204 -18.96 -21.08 -5.41
CA ARG A 204 -19.72 -19.82 -5.32
C ARG A 204 -20.93 -19.87 -6.27
N PRO A 205 -22.11 -19.34 -5.87
CA PRO A 205 -22.33 -18.46 -4.71
C PRO A 205 -22.45 -19.16 -3.35
N LEU A 206 -22.44 -20.49 -3.30
CA LEU A 206 -22.52 -21.26 -2.04
C LEU A 206 -21.26 -21.08 -1.17
N LEU A 207 -21.43 -21.27 0.14
CA LEU A 207 -20.36 -21.22 1.15
C LEU A 207 -20.03 -22.64 1.66
N PRO A 208 -19.14 -23.39 0.99
CA PRO A 208 -18.70 -24.70 1.46
C PRO A 208 -17.90 -24.61 2.78
N LYS A 209 -17.73 -25.74 3.47
CA LYS A 209 -16.96 -25.81 4.72
C LYS A 209 -15.55 -25.24 4.52
N GLY A 210 -15.11 -24.37 5.44
CA GLY A 210 -13.81 -23.68 5.36
C GLY A 210 -13.82 -22.32 4.63
N LEU A 211 -14.83 -22.03 3.80
CA LEU A 211 -14.96 -20.73 3.12
C LEU A 211 -15.41 -19.55 4.01
N PRO A 212 -16.22 -19.74 5.08
CA PRO A 212 -16.62 -18.64 5.97
C PRO A 212 -15.44 -17.93 6.64
N ALA A 213 -14.34 -18.65 6.93
CA ALA A 213 -13.13 -18.04 7.47
C ALA A 213 -12.53 -17.00 6.51
N LEU A 214 -12.48 -17.31 5.20
CA LEU A 214 -11.99 -16.38 4.18
C LEU A 214 -12.89 -15.15 4.00
N TRP A 215 -14.20 -15.31 4.21
CA TRP A 215 -15.14 -14.18 4.21
C TRP A 215 -14.84 -13.23 5.36
N LEU A 216 -14.67 -13.76 6.58
CA LEU A 216 -14.30 -12.95 7.74
C LEU A 216 -12.93 -12.29 7.53
N THR A 217 -11.93 -13.05 7.06
CA THR A 217 -10.56 -12.56 6.79
C THR A 217 -10.54 -11.43 5.76
N PHE A 218 -11.31 -11.54 4.67
CA PHE A 218 -11.37 -10.48 3.66
C PHE A 218 -11.76 -9.13 4.26
N PHE A 219 -12.89 -9.07 4.97
CA PHE A 219 -13.39 -7.82 5.54
C PHE A 219 -12.55 -7.36 6.73
N SER A 220 -12.15 -8.27 7.62
CA SER A 220 -11.40 -7.91 8.82
C SER A 220 -10.05 -7.30 8.46
N LEU A 221 -9.35 -7.81 7.45
CA LEU A 221 -8.06 -7.28 7.03
C LEU A 221 -8.16 -5.88 6.41
N TYR A 222 -9.23 -5.58 5.67
CA TYR A 222 -9.45 -4.23 5.17
C TYR A 222 -9.79 -3.24 6.29
N ILE A 223 -10.60 -3.67 7.26
CA ILE A 223 -10.87 -2.88 8.47
C ILE A 223 -9.57 -2.62 9.23
N VAL A 224 -8.73 -3.64 9.42
CA VAL A 224 -7.42 -3.50 10.08
C VAL A 224 -6.54 -2.51 9.33
N CYS A 225 -6.45 -2.58 8.00
CA CYS A 225 -5.71 -1.61 7.20
C CYS A 225 -6.17 -0.16 7.47
N ILE A 226 -7.49 0.08 7.46
CA ILE A 226 -8.08 1.40 7.74
C ILE A 226 -7.76 1.84 9.18
N LEU A 227 -7.91 0.96 10.17
CA LEU A 227 -7.62 1.27 11.56
C LEU A 227 -6.14 1.61 11.79
N LEU A 228 -5.23 0.92 11.09
CA LEU A 228 -3.80 1.22 11.14
C LEU A 228 -3.47 2.58 10.51
N ILE A 229 -4.12 2.95 9.42
CA ILE A 229 -4.01 4.29 8.82
C ILE A 229 -4.51 5.36 9.80
N ILE A 230 -5.64 5.12 10.47
CA ILE A 230 -6.17 6.01 11.52
C ILE A 230 -5.20 6.07 12.70
N ALA A 231 -4.55 4.97 13.07
CA ALA A 231 -3.57 4.93 14.14
C ALA A 231 -2.34 5.80 13.80
N ILE A 232 -1.86 5.79 12.55
CA ILE A 232 -0.79 6.70 12.08
C ILE A 232 -1.20 8.16 12.32
N TRP A 233 -2.43 8.54 11.97
CA TRP A 233 -2.92 9.89 12.24
C TRP A 233 -2.94 10.20 13.73
N LYS A 234 -3.60 9.35 14.53
CA LYS A 234 -3.81 9.60 15.97
C LYS A 234 -2.49 9.64 16.74
N LEU A 235 -1.58 8.72 16.47
CA LEU A 235 -0.25 8.69 17.11
C LEU A 235 0.62 9.83 16.60
N GLY A 236 0.52 10.20 15.32
CA GLY A 236 1.22 11.36 14.77
C GLY A 236 0.80 12.69 15.39
N ASN A 237 -0.40 12.76 15.98
CA ASN A 237 -0.88 13.93 16.71
C ASN A 237 -0.63 13.88 18.22
N LYS A 238 -0.13 12.75 18.74
CA LYS A 238 0.21 12.62 20.16
C LYS A 238 1.54 13.35 20.37
N GLN A 239 1.51 14.40 21.19
CA GLN A 239 2.69 15.16 21.62
C GLN A 239 3.41 14.41 22.73
#